data_AF-A0A1G0G4I8-F1
#
_entry.id   AF-A0A1G0G4I8-F1
#
_cell.length_a   1.000
_cell.length_b   1.000
_cell.length_c   1.000
_cell.angle_alpha   90.00
_cell.angle_beta   90.00
_cell.angle_gamma   90.00
#
_symmetry.space_group_name_H-M   'P 1'
#
loop_
_entity.id
_entity.type
_entity.pdbx_description
1 polymer ?
#
loop_
_entity_poly.entity_id
_entity_poly.type
_entity_poly.pdbx_seq_one_letter_code
_entity_poly.pdbx_strand_id
1 'polypeptide(L)'
;MIATIMSWMRDFYYSNKNTCRFVGFNAKRKEAVFRLKMKSTVFKVALFEAVQNTQLIYALTAVEACWLGGYYGRYVRAVMDGRMIGAHDTSFLLSTKTHFQAQYHVISVDRHHVLTYFDYVNKTTHKTHVCEIAYHQDNISRFDNMQACYIGFLAGTIFEKQCDADKKWMRPLRLVERAILC
;
A
#
# COMPACT_ATOMS: atom_id res chain seq x y z
N MET A 1 -18.50 14.08 9.87
CA MET A 1 -17.16 13.86 10.47
C MET A 1 -16.14 13.36 9.44
N ILE A 2 -16.38 12.23 8.76
CA ILE A 2 -15.50 11.72 7.69
C ILE A 2 -15.38 12.71 6.52
N ALA A 3 -16.49 13.29 6.05
CA ALA A 3 -16.48 14.29 4.98
C ALA A 3 -15.66 15.55 5.34
N THR A 4 -15.69 15.98 6.60
CA THR A 4 -14.93 17.12 7.11
C THR A 4 -13.43 16.80 7.17
N ILE A 5 -13.06 15.59 7.61
CA ILE A 5 -11.66 15.12 7.61
C ILE A 5 -11.15 15.01 6.17
N MET A 6 -11.97 14.53 5.24
CA MET A 6 -11.61 14.41 3.82
C MET A 6 -11.47 15.77 3.12
N SER A 7 -12.27 16.77 3.49
CA SER A 7 -12.10 18.15 3.04
C SER A 7 -10.79 18.75 3.56
N TRP A 8 -10.48 18.54 4.84
CA TRP A 8 -9.23 19.00 5.43
C TRP A 8 -8.01 18.28 4.84
N MET A 9 -8.13 16.97 4.58
CA MET A 9 -7.07 16.22 3.90
C MET A 9 -6.83 16.79 2.51
N ARG A 10 -7.87 17.18 1.77
CA ARG A 10 -7.78 17.81 0.45
C ARG A 10 -7.01 19.13 0.50
N ASP A 11 -7.39 20.05 1.38
CA ASP A 11 -6.75 21.37 1.50
C ASP A 11 -5.30 21.28 2.02
N PHE A 12 -5.04 20.30 2.89
CA PHE A 12 -3.70 20.02 3.40
C PHE A 12 -2.83 19.27 2.37
N TYR A 13 -3.44 18.48 1.47
CA TYR A 13 -2.78 17.69 0.42
C TYR A 13 -2.08 18.54 -0.64
N TYR A 14 -2.74 19.61 -1.07
CA TYR A 14 -2.20 20.50 -2.08
C TYR A 14 -0.95 21.24 -1.58
N SER A 15 -0.73 21.24 -0.25
CA SER A 15 0.38 21.94 0.40
C SER A 15 1.46 21.02 0.97
N ASN A 16 1.17 19.76 1.30
CA ASN A 16 2.15 18.84 1.91
C ASN A 16 1.94 17.38 1.49
N LYS A 17 3.01 16.72 1.05
CA LYS A 17 3.08 15.25 0.91
C LYS A 17 3.31 14.59 2.27
N ASN A 18 3.04 13.29 2.40
CA ASN A 18 3.42 12.49 3.57
C ASN A 18 2.75 12.93 4.90
N THR A 19 1.50 13.37 4.85
CA THR A 19 0.76 13.96 5.99
C THR A 19 0.19 12.90 6.94
N CYS A 20 0.17 11.64 6.50
CA CYS A 20 -0.36 10.49 7.20
C CYS A 20 0.71 9.39 7.36
N ARG A 21 0.51 8.53 8.35
CA ARG A 21 1.29 7.31 8.61
C ARG A 21 0.36 6.12 8.67
N PHE A 22 0.68 5.08 7.90
CA PHE A 22 0.02 3.79 8.05
C PHE A 22 0.56 3.09 9.31
N VAL A 23 -0.34 2.78 10.24
CA VAL A 23 0.02 2.21 11.56
C VAL A 23 -0.10 0.68 11.54
N GLY A 24 -1.06 0.15 10.78
CA GLY A 24 -1.27 -1.28 10.64
C GLY A 24 -2.69 -1.65 10.22
N PHE A 25 -2.98 -2.94 10.28
CA PHE A 25 -4.25 -3.53 9.86
C PHE A 25 -4.89 -4.31 11.01
N ASN A 26 -6.17 -4.07 11.26
CA ASN A 26 -6.99 -4.85 12.18
C ASN A 26 -7.74 -5.93 11.38
N ALA A 27 -7.22 -7.16 11.42
CA ALA A 27 -7.79 -8.29 10.69
C ALA A 27 -9.22 -8.67 11.13
N LYS A 28 -9.53 -8.55 12.43
CA LYS A 28 -10.87 -8.87 12.98
C LYS A 28 -11.94 -7.93 12.39
N ARG A 29 -11.61 -6.65 12.27
CA ARG A 29 -12.54 -5.61 11.78
C ARG A 29 -12.37 -5.27 10.30
N LYS A 30 -11.37 -5.85 9.64
CA LYS A 30 -10.97 -5.53 8.25
C LYS A 30 -10.67 -4.04 8.05
N GLU A 31 -10.07 -3.40 9.06
CA GLU A 31 -9.80 -1.95 9.08
C GLU A 31 -8.30 -1.64 8.96
N ALA A 32 -7.94 -0.72 8.08
CA ALA A 32 -6.64 -0.06 8.07
C ALA A 32 -6.61 1.09 9.09
N VAL A 33 -5.51 1.19 9.84
CA VAL A 33 -5.33 2.19 10.91
C VAL A 33 -4.28 3.21 10.48
N PHE A 34 -4.63 4.48 10.62
CA PHE A 34 -3.83 5.61 10.17
C PHE A 34 -3.64 6.62 11.30
N ARG A 35 -2.49 7.31 11.29
CA ARG A 35 -2.19 8.42 12.19
C ARG A 35 -1.81 9.65 11.37
N LEU A 36 -2.43 10.79 11.65
CA LEU A 36 -2.01 12.06 11.06
C LEU A 36 -0.65 12.46 11.68
N LYS A 37 0.31 12.94 10.89
CA LYS A 37 1.66 13.25 11.44
C LYS A 37 1.66 14.51 12.29
N MET A 38 0.86 15.51 11.91
CA MET A 38 0.81 16.79 12.62
C MET A 38 -0.23 16.84 13.75
N LYS A 39 -1.04 15.80 13.91
CA LYS A 39 -2.06 15.72 14.97
C LYS A 39 -1.96 14.33 15.58
N SER A 40 -2.08 14.20 16.90
CA SER A 40 -2.13 12.89 17.58
C SER A 40 -3.37 12.03 17.23
N THR A 41 -4.20 12.49 16.29
CA THR A 41 -5.40 11.81 15.82
C THR A 41 -5.08 10.52 15.07
N VAL A 42 -5.72 9.44 15.52
CA VAL A 42 -5.76 8.14 14.85
C VAL A 42 -7.15 7.94 14.26
N PHE A 43 -7.22 7.46 13.02
CA PHE A 43 -8.47 7.12 12.37
C PHE A 43 -8.39 5.73 11.72
N LYS A 44 -9.55 5.12 11.53
CA LYS A 44 -9.70 3.77 10.98
C LYS A 44 -10.60 3.84 9.76
N VAL A 45 -10.26 3.09 8.73
CA VAL A 45 -11.00 3.02 7.47
C VAL A 45 -11.05 1.56 7.05
N ALA A 46 -12.14 1.11 6.40
CA ALA A 46 -12.15 -0.24 5.85
C ALA A 46 -10.98 -0.43 4.88
N LEU A 47 -10.33 -1.59 4.90
CA LEU A 47 -9.12 -1.82 4.10
C LEU A 47 -9.36 -1.59 2.61
N PHE A 48 -10.51 -2.04 2.09
CA PHE A 48 -10.94 -1.81 0.72
C PHE A 48 -11.10 -0.32 0.40
N GLU A 49 -11.79 0.43 1.26
CA GLU A 49 -11.96 1.88 1.08
C GLU A 49 -10.61 2.61 1.11
N ALA A 50 -9.68 2.16 1.95
CA ALA A 50 -8.35 2.75 2.06
C ALA A 50 -7.52 2.59 0.79
N VAL A 51 -7.58 1.43 0.12
CA VAL A 51 -6.85 1.20 -1.16
C VAL A 51 -7.53 1.84 -2.37
N GLN A 52 -8.82 2.12 -2.30
CA GLN A 52 -9.55 2.86 -3.36
C GLN A 52 -9.39 4.38 -3.21
N ASN A 53 -8.99 4.85 -2.04
CA ASN A 53 -8.82 6.28 -1.76
C ASN A 53 -7.43 6.77 -2.18
N THR A 54 -7.32 7.27 -3.42
CA THR A 54 -6.09 7.84 -3.98
C THR A 54 -5.52 8.97 -3.12
N GLN A 55 -6.39 9.79 -2.52
CA GLN A 55 -6.02 10.89 -1.61
C GLN A 55 -5.51 10.39 -0.25
N LEU A 56 -5.78 9.14 0.12
CA LEU A 56 -5.15 8.55 1.28
C LEU A 56 -3.79 7.95 0.90
N ILE A 57 -3.67 7.36 -0.28
CA ILE A 57 -2.44 6.70 -0.74
C ILE A 57 -1.29 7.69 -0.95
N TYR A 58 -1.48 8.83 -1.63
CA TYR A 58 -0.41 9.83 -1.72
C TYR A 58 -0.17 10.61 -0.40
N ALA A 59 -1.02 10.44 0.62
CA ALA A 59 -0.81 10.98 1.97
C ALA A 59 0.28 10.22 2.73
N LEU A 60 0.53 8.97 2.31
CA LEU A 60 1.52 8.08 2.90
C LEU A 60 2.90 8.32 2.28
N THR A 61 3.92 7.65 2.80
CA THR A 61 5.14 7.39 2.02
C THR A 61 4.92 6.22 1.05
N ALA A 62 5.73 6.10 0.00
CA ALA A 62 5.67 4.97 -0.92
C ALA A 62 5.85 3.61 -0.21
N VAL A 63 6.72 3.54 0.80
CA VAL A 63 6.92 2.36 1.65
C VAL A 63 5.62 1.99 2.39
N GLU A 64 4.97 2.95 3.03
CA GLU A 64 3.71 2.73 3.76
C GLU A 64 2.55 2.39 2.83
N ALA A 65 2.50 3.01 1.65
CA ALA A 65 1.54 2.66 0.60
C ALA A 65 1.75 1.22 0.13
N CYS A 66 2.99 0.78 -0.06
CA CYS A 66 3.31 -0.61 -0.37
C CYS A 66 2.85 -1.57 0.72
N TRP A 67 3.02 -1.22 2.00
CA TRP A 67 2.47 -2.05 3.08
C TRP A 67 0.95 -2.14 3.04
N LEU A 68 0.26 -1.01 2.86
CA LEU A 68 -1.20 -0.98 2.74
C LEU A 68 -1.69 -1.91 1.61
N GLY A 69 -1.08 -1.79 0.42
CA GLY A 69 -1.35 -2.68 -0.71
C GLY A 69 -1.07 -4.14 -0.36
N GLY A 70 0.06 -4.43 0.29
CA GLY A 70 0.43 -5.77 0.74
C GLY A 70 -0.59 -6.42 1.67
N TYR A 71 -1.13 -5.68 2.63
CA TYR A 71 -2.21 -6.17 3.50
C TYR A 71 -3.48 -6.45 2.70
N TYR A 72 -3.82 -5.58 1.75
CA TYR A 72 -4.97 -5.80 0.88
C TYR A 72 -4.79 -7.00 -0.04
N GLY A 73 -3.60 -7.20 -0.61
CA GLY A 73 -3.28 -8.39 -1.42
C GLY A 73 -3.44 -9.69 -0.62
N ARG A 74 -2.96 -9.72 0.63
CA ARG A 74 -3.17 -10.87 1.53
C ARG A 74 -4.65 -11.10 1.85
N TYR A 75 -5.40 -10.03 2.09
CA TYR A 75 -6.85 -10.12 2.30
C TYR A 75 -7.56 -10.71 1.07
N VAL A 76 -7.28 -10.19 -0.13
CA VAL A 76 -7.84 -10.69 -1.39
C VAL A 76 -7.49 -12.16 -1.60
N ARG A 77 -6.24 -12.55 -1.33
CA ARG A 77 -5.81 -13.95 -1.41
C ARG A 77 -6.62 -14.85 -0.47
N ALA A 78 -6.78 -14.43 0.79
CA ALA A 78 -7.55 -15.19 1.77
C ALA A 78 -9.03 -15.36 1.35
N VAL A 79 -9.62 -14.34 0.70
CA VAL A 79 -10.96 -14.44 0.12
C VAL A 79 -10.98 -15.43 -1.06
N MET A 80 -10.02 -15.35 -1.98
CA MET A 80 -9.92 -16.27 -3.13
C MET A 80 -9.71 -17.74 -2.72
N ASP A 81 -8.97 -17.98 -1.63
CA ASP A 81 -8.76 -19.33 -1.07
C ASP A 81 -9.94 -19.81 -0.21
N GLY A 82 -11.04 -19.05 -0.11
CA GLY A 82 -12.21 -19.40 0.71
C GLY A 82 -11.99 -19.29 2.23
N ARG A 83 -10.84 -18.74 2.67
CA ARG A 83 -10.47 -18.57 4.09
C ARG A 83 -11.15 -17.35 4.73
N MET A 84 -11.72 -16.43 3.94
CA MET A 84 -12.49 -15.29 4.43
C MET A 84 -13.78 -15.10 3.65
N ILE A 85 -14.88 -14.88 4.38
CA ILE A 85 -16.20 -14.57 3.80
C ILE A 85 -16.34 -13.05 3.66
N GLY A 86 -16.80 -12.59 2.48
CA GLY A 86 -17.05 -11.18 2.16
C GLY A 86 -16.44 -10.80 0.81
N ALA A 87 -17.23 -10.98 -0.25
CA ALA A 87 -16.92 -10.50 -1.59
C ALA A 87 -17.16 -8.98 -1.66
N HIS A 88 -16.16 -8.20 -1.26
CA HIS A 88 -16.03 -6.85 -1.81
C HIS A 88 -15.27 -6.98 -3.12
N ASP A 89 -15.59 -6.12 -4.08
CA ASP A 89 -14.90 -6.05 -5.36
C ASP A 89 -13.38 -6.08 -5.12
N THR A 90 -12.71 -7.14 -5.59
CA THR A 90 -11.28 -7.36 -5.35
C THR A 90 -10.41 -6.59 -6.35
N SER A 91 -11.00 -5.57 -6.98
CA SER A 91 -10.37 -4.73 -7.97
C SER A 91 -9.39 -3.76 -7.32
N PHE A 92 -8.26 -3.52 -7.96
CA PHE A 92 -7.30 -2.49 -7.60
C PHE A 92 -7.19 -1.53 -8.79
N LEU A 93 -7.53 -0.26 -8.58
CA LEU A 93 -7.39 0.76 -9.62
C LEU A 93 -5.97 1.34 -9.58
N LEU A 94 -5.13 0.93 -10.53
CA LEU A 94 -3.83 1.56 -10.72
C LEU A 94 -4.01 2.89 -11.48
N SER A 95 -3.69 4.00 -10.81
CA SER A 95 -3.53 5.27 -11.52
C SER A 95 -2.21 5.26 -12.28
N THR A 96 -2.25 5.43 -13.60
CA THR A 96 -1.06 5.57 -14.45
C THR A 96 -0.51 7.00 -14.46
N LYS A 97 -1.20 7.94 -13.80
CA LYS A 97 -0.69 9.30 -13.61
C LYS A 97 0.46 9.27 -12.60
N THR A 98 1.66 9.02 -13.09
CA THR A 98 2.88 9.21 -12.30
C THR A 98 3.00 10.68 -11.92
N HIS A 99 3.16 10.97 -10.64
CA HIS A 99 3.69 12.28 -10.28
C HIS A 99 5.10 12.41 -10.85
N PHE A 100 5.41 13.56 -11.47
CA PHE A 100 6.70 13.89 -12.11
C PHE A 100 7.94 13.78 -11.20
N GLN A 101 7.78 13.42 -9.92
CA GLN A 101 8.85 13.26 -8.95
C GLN A 101 9.27 11.80 -8.71
N ALA A 102 8.54 10.82 -9.25
CA ALA A 102 8.94 9.42 -9.14
C ALA A 102 10.08 9.11 -10.11
N GLN A 103 11.11 8.40 -9.64
CA GLN A 103 12.21 7.94 -10.49
C GLN A 103 11.79 6.72 -11.31
N TYR A 104 11.01 5.81 -10.71
CA TYR A 104 10.59 4.57 -11.34
C TYR A 104 9.14 4.62 -11.79
N HIS A 105 8.87 4.06 -12.97
CA HIS A 105 7.53 3.93 -13.53
C HIS A 105 7.26 2.51 -14.01
N VAL A 106 6.21 1.89 -13.45
CA VAL A 106 5.73 0.57 -13.87
C VAL A 106 5.22 0.63 -15.31
N ILE A 107 5.77 -0.23 -16.17
CA ILE A 107 5.34 -0.39 -17.58
C ILE A 107 4.38 -1.56 -17.71
N SER A 108 4.75 -2.71 -17.14
CA SER A 108 3.98 -3.94 -17.26
C SER A 108 4.33 -4.93 -16.15
N VAL A 109 3.45 -5.90 -15.95
CA VAL A 109 3.65 -7.04 -15.07
C VAL A 109 3.27 -8.29 -15.84
N ASP A 110 4.13 -9.30 -15.80
CA ASP A 110 3.85 -10.59 -16.44
C ASP A 110 3.14 -11.57 -15.50
N ARG A 111 2.76 -12.73 -16.04
CA ARG A 111 2.10 -13.81 -15.30
C ARG A 111 2.97 -14.47 -14.23
N HIS A 112 4.28 -14.22 -14.24
CA HIS A 112 5.26 -14.73 -13.28
C HIS A 112 5.60 -13.68 -12.21
N HIS A 113 4.80 -12.62 -12.11
CA HIS A 113 4.99 -11.53 -11.16
C HIS A 113 6.34 -10.82 -11.31
N VAL A 114 6.88 -10.80 -12.53
CA VAL A 114 8.01 -9.95 -12.90
C VAL A 114 7.47 -8.62 -13.39
N LEU A 115 7.91 -7.56 -12.71
CA LEU A 115 7.54 -6.19 -13.02
C LEU A 115 8.60 -5.56 -13.91
N THR A 116 8.16 -5.04 -15.05
CA THR A 116 8.98 -4.24 -15.96
C THR A 116 8.76 -2.77 -15.63
N TYR A 117 9.83 -2.03 -15.35
CA TYR A 117 9.75 -0.60 -15.02
C TYR A 117 10.86 0.21 -15.66
N PHE A 118 10.55 1.48 -15.94
CA PHE A 118 11.50 2.45 -16.48
C PHE A 118 12.14 3.25 -15.35
N ASP A 119 13.46 3.44 -15.41
CA ASP A 119 14.23 4.37 -14.59
C ASP A 119 14.44 5.68 -15.35
N TYR A 120 13.76 6.75 -14.92
CA TYR A 120 13.88 8.05 -15.57
C TYR A 120 15.23 8.74 -15.38
N VAL A 121 15.99 8.37 -14.35
CA VAL A 121 17.32 8.94 -14.08
C VAL A 121 18.36 8.26 -14.96
N ASN A 122 18.41 6.94 -14.94
CA ASN A 122 19.41 6.18 -15.70
C ASN A 122 19.00 5.89 -17.16
N LYS A 123 17.74 6.20 -17.52
CA LYS A 123 17.14 5.93 -18.84
C LYS A 123 17.18 4.44 -19.23
N THR A 124 17.01 3.58 -18.24
CA THR A 124 17.07 2.12 -18.39
C THR A 124 15.75 1.45 -18.06
N THR A 125 15.54 0.27 -18.63
CA THR A 125 14.42 -0.61 -18.25
C THR A 125 14.93 -1.75 -17.40
N HIS A 126 14.24 -2.00 -16.30
CA HIS A 126 14.54 -3.08 -15.37
C HIS A 126 13.41 -4.10 -15.37
N LYS A 127 13.75 -5.36 -15.08
CA LYS A 127 12.81 -6.46 -14.88
C LYS A 127 13.16 -7.13 -13.56
N THR A 128 12.26 -7.04 -12.60
CA THR A 128 12.52 -7.55 -11.24
C THR A 128 11.24 -8.14 -10.68
N HIS A 129 11.37 -9.23 -9.92
CA HIS A 129 10.21 -9.87 -9.30
C HIS A 129 9.58 -8.95 -8.24
N VAL A 130 8.24 -8.88 -8.17
CA VAL A 130 7.53 -7.94 -7.28
C VAL A 130 7.87 -8.14 -5.80
N CYS A 131 8.10 -9.37 -5.34
CA CYS A 131 8.55 -9.63 -3.96
C CYS A 131 9.89 -8.96 -3.66
N GLU A 132 10.83 -8.97 -4.61
CA GLU A 132 12.17 -8.39 -4.42
C GLU A 132 12.09 -6.85 -4.41
N ILE A 133 11.31 -6.27 -5.33
CA ILE A 133 11.07 -4.82 -5.33
C ILE A 133 10.41 -4.38 -4.03
N ALA A 134 9.35 -5.09 -3.62
CA ALA A 134 8.67 -4.81 -2.36
C ALA A 134 9.70 -4.88 -1.23
N TYR A 135 10.48 -5.97 -1.13
CA TYR A 135 11.41 -6.25 -0.03
C TYR A 135 12.44 -5.13 0.26
N HIS A 136 12.85 -4.37 -0.74
CA HIS A 136 13.85 -3.33 -0.57
C HIS A 136 13.18 -1.95 -0.49
N GLN A 137 13.17 -1.36 0.72
CA GLN A 137 12.57 -0.04 0.96
C GLN A 137 13.20 1.07 0.09
N ASP A 138 14.49 0.94 -0.23
CA ASP A 138 15.17 1.88 -1.12
C ASP A 138 14.68 1.78 -2.57
N ASN A 139 14.24 0.59 -3.01
CA ASN A 139 13.65 0.41 -4.33
C ASN A 139 12.22 0.94 -4.35
N ILE A 140 11.41 0.59 -3.35
CA ILE A 140 10.00 0.99 -3.32
C ILE A 140 9.82 2.50 -3.17
N SER A 141 10.74 3.17 -2.45
CA SER A 141 10.70 4.62 -2.23
C SER A 141 10.93 5.45 -3.51
N ARG A 142 11.43 4.83 -4.58
CA ARG A 142 11.65 5.46 -5.89
C ARG A 142 10.42 5.42 -6.81
N PHE A 143 9.42 4.61 -6.46
CA PHE A 143 8.14 4.57 -7.15
C PHE A 143 7.17 5.62 -6.59
N ASP A 144 6.23 6.02 -7.42
CA ASP A 144 5.06 6.78 -6.97
C ASP A 144 4.23 5.97 -5.95
N ASN A 145 3.61 6.63 -4.98
CA ASN A 145 2.81 6.00 -3.93
C ASN A 145 1.73 5.04 -4.44
N MET A 146 1.02 5.38 -5.52
CA MET A 146 0.00 4.50 -6.10
C MET A 146 0.63 3.25 -6.71
N GLN A 147 1.76 3.41 -7.40
CA GLN A 147 2.52 2.29 -7.96
C GLN A 147 3.12 1.42 -6.86
N ALA A 148 3.64 2.03 -5.79
CA ALA A 148 4.14 1.32 -4.63
C ALA A 148 3.03 0.51 -3.93
N CYS A 149 1.84 1.09 -3.78
CA CYS A 149 0.65 0.39 -3.28
C CYS A 149 0.30 -0.81 -4.16
N TYR A 150 0.31 -0.63 -5.48
CA TYR A 150 0.07 -1.72 -6.43
C TYR A 150 1.11 -2.84 -6.35
N ILE A 151 2.40 -2.50 -6.28
CA ILE A 151 3.50 -3.47 -6.09
C ILE A 151 3.28 -4.26 -4.80
N GLY A 152 2.90 -3.57 -3.73
CA GLY A 152 2.52 -4.18 -2.47
C GLY A 152 1.37 -5.17 -2.62
N PHE A 153 0.28 -4.76 -3.28
CA PHE A 153 -0.86 -5.61 -3.57
C PHE A 153 -0.46 -6.89 -4.31
N LEU A 154 0.32 -6.76 -5.39
CA LEU A 154 0.83 -7.90 -6.15
C LEU A 154 1.70 -8.83 -5.29
N ALA A 155 2.62 -8.28 -4.49
CA ALA A 155 3.43 -9.08 -3.58
C ALA A 155 2.57 -9.79 -2.51
N GLY A 156 1.52 -9.13 -2.02
CA GLY A 156 0.61 -9.66 -1.02
C GLY A 156 -0.25 -10.83 -1.52
N THR A 157 -0.59 -10.88 -2.81
CA THR A 157 -1.39 -11.97 -3.39
C THR A 157 -0.60 -13.26 -3.63
N ILE A 158 0.73 -13.20 -3.62
CA ILE A 158 1.62 -14.34 -3.92
C ILE A 158 2.46 -14.82 -2.73
N PHE A 159 2.46 -14.08 -1.64
CA PHE A 159 3.43 -14.21 -0.54
C PHE A 159 3.53 -15.64 0.04
N GLU A 160 2.43 -16.39 0.15
CA GLU A 160 2.44 -17.73 0.77
C GLU A 160 2.93 -18.86 -0.16
N LYS A 161 3.13 -18.64 -1.47
CA LYS A 161 3.52 -19.70 -2.42
C LYS A 161 4.98 -19.65 -2.90
N GLN A 162 5.63 -18.49 -2.87
CA GLN A 162 6.94 -18.30 -3.53
C GLN A 162 7.91 -17.38 -2.76
N CYS A 163 7.44 -16.70 -1.72
CA CYS A 163 8.26 -15.78 -0.94
C CYS A 163 8.62 -16.51 0.37
N ASP A 164 9.83 -17.08 0.46
CA ASP A 164 10.30 -17.92 1.57
C ASP A 164 9.76 -17.52 2.95
N ALA A 165 9.32 -18.54 3.71
CA ALA A 165 8.82 -18.46 5.08
C ALA A 165 9.78 -17.77 6.08
N ASP A 166 11.04 -17.54 5.71
CA ASP A 166 12.08 -16.93 6.55
C ASP A 166 12.23 -15.41 6.41
N LYS A 167 11.58 -14.78 5.42
CA LYS A 167 11.70 -13.32 5.24
C LYS A 167 10.55 -12.65 5.99
N LYS A 168 10.84 -12.18 7.21
CA LYS A 168 9.99 -11.30 8.05
C LYS A 168 9.70 -9.97 7.34
N TRP A 169 8.92 -10.01 6.27
CA TRP A 169 8.58 -8.87 5.46
C TRP A 169 7.10 -8.51 5.61
N MET A 170 6.90 -7.24 5.98
CA MET A 170 5.83 -6.78 6.88
C MET A 170 6.11 -7.28 8.31
N ARG A 171 6.58 -6.39 9.20
CA ARG A 171 6.77 -6.71 10.63
C ARG A 171 5.59 -7.54 11.13
N PRO A 172 5.82 -8.54 12.00
CA PRO A 172 4.75 -9.32 12.59
C PRO A 172 3.77 -8.34 13.20
N LEU A 173 2.48 -8.59 12.93
CA LEU A 173 1.34 -8.05 13.65
C LEU A 173 1.77 -7.36 14.96
N ARG A 174 2.01 -6.05 14.92
CA ARG A 174 1.47 -5.27 16.03
C ARG A 174 -0.02 -5.25 15.72
N LEU A 175 -0.70 -6.32 16.12
CA LEU A 175 -2.08 -6.20 16.56
C LEU A 175 -2.10 -4.88 17.32
N VAL A 176 -2.76 -3.87 16.76
CA VAL A 176 -3.04 -2.64 17.48
C VAL A 176 -4.15 -2.99 18.49
N GLU A 177 -3.88 -3.98 19.34
CA GLU A 177 -4.72 -4.33 20.48
C GLU A 177 -4.42 -3.40 21.66
N ARG A 178 -3.31 -2.62 21.62
CA ARG A 178 -2.86 -1.81 22.77
C ARG A 178 -2.70 -0.30 22.57
N ALA A 179 -3.02 0.28 21.41
CA ALA A 179 -2.76 1.73 21.20
C ALA A 179 -4.00 2.63 21.13
N ILE A 180 -5.19 2.20 21.57
CA ILE A 180 -6.40 3.06 21.60
C ILE A 180 -7.21 2.85 22.89
N LEU A 181 -6.50 2.89 24.01
CA LEU A 181 -7.06 3.18 25.34
C LEU A 181 -6.02 4.03 26.07
N CYS A 182 -5.87 5.28 25.63
CA CYS A 182 -5.30 6.43 26.34
C CYS A 182 -5.56 7.65 25.44
#